data_AF-A0A2S9PMV4-F1
#
_entry.id   AF-A0A2S9PMV4-F1
#
_cell.length_a   1.000
_cell.length_b   1.000
_cell.length_c   1.000
_cell.angle_alpha   90.00
_cell.angle_beta   90.00
_cell.angle_gamma   90.00
#
_symmetry.space_group_name_H-M   'P 1'
#
loop_
_entity.id
_entity.type
_entity.pdbx_description
1 polymer ?
#
loop_
_entity_poly.entity_id
_entity_poly.type
_entity_poly.pdbx_seq_one_letter_code
_entity_poly.pdbx_strand_id
1 'polypeptide(L)'
;MRACTLSPADPRPLLTPVALEDTVMPGLLLLAPRKTTEFETPHGPVRLRKYGGAPGHEFVRAAVLAGNGRDRAALVTLRPAAYPYAGAWLAALAEHAPGAADHRNPGAAPGSVRLVAQMTRNHANGVPRQSDGSVGWSVPGASARVWPDGRLTVTSAAGVELSARLEGEQWDTHRVAAVADAALRLLCAPEARHVTRTSEPRGWSRAADRWEDWAGGPVGVKSGWMYDGSSVAACSCGWRATVPSRDGARGAAAAHLREVGAAVPC
;
A
#
# COMPACT_ATOMS: atom_id res chain seq x y z
N MET A 1 -46.27 3.84 -24.53
CA MET A 1 -46.06 4.65 -23.31
C MET A 1 -46.42 3.81 -22.09
N ARG A 2 -45.41 3.22 -21.44
CA ARG A 2 -45.52 2.58 -20.12
C ARG A 2 -44.33 3.05 -19.32
N ALA A 3 -44.61 3.70 -18.20
CA ALA A 3 -43.63 4.29 -17.30
C ALA A 3 -42.85 3.17 -16.58
N CYS A 4 -41.53 3.19 -16.69
CA CYS A 4 -40.65 2.45 -15.80
C CYS A 4 -40.54 3.24 -14.49
N THR A 5 -41.14 2.74 -13.43
CA THR A 5 -40.93 3.22 -12.05
C THR A 5 -39.55 2.77 -11.58
N LEU A 6 -38.61 3.71 -11.48
CA LEU A 6 -37.34 3.53 -10.79
C LEU A 6 -37.61 3.50 -9.28
N SER A 7 -37.28 2.38 -8.64
CA SER A 7 -37.27 2.24 -7.18
C SER A 7 -36.05 2.99 -6.61
N PRO A 8 -36.19 3.80 -5.55
CA PRO A 8 -35.07 4.47 -4.92
C PRO A 8 -34.22 3.43 -4.18
N ALA A 9 -32.98 3.24 -4.63
CA ALA A 9 -32.01 2.44 -3.93
C ALA A 9 -31.70 3.07 -2.56
N ASP A 10 -31.73 2.23 -1.52
CA ASP A 10 -31.31 2.52 -0.16
C ASP A 10 -29.98 3.29 -0.09
N PRO A 11 -29.91 4.44 0.60
CA PRO A 11 -28.64 5.09 0.90
C PRO A 11 -27.90 4.23 1.93
N ARG A 12 -26.95 3.41 1.46
CA ARG A 12 -25.95 2.81 2.35
C ARG A 12 -25.20 3.92 3.08
N PRO A 13 -24.90 3.76 4.38
CA PRO A 13 -24.25 4.81 5.16
C PRO A 13 -22.90 5.13 4.54
N LEU A 14 -22.73 6.41 4.17
CA LEU A 14 -21.45 7.01 3.87
C LEU A 14 -20.54 6.73 5.07
N LEU A 15 -19.50 5.92 4.86
CA LEU A 15 -18.39 5.81 5.77
C LEU A 15 -17.84 7.23 5.93
N THR A 16 -18.10 7.82 7.09
CA THR A 16 -17.47 9.06 7.52
C THR A 16 -15.95 8.88 7.36
N PRO A 17 -15.24 9.83 6.72
CA PRO A 17 -13.79 9.80 6.76
C PRO A 17 -13.39 9.87 8.22
N VAL A 18 -12.76 8.81 8.72
CA VAL A 18 -12.05 8.86 10.00
C VAL A 18 -11.08 10.02 9.86
N ALA A 19 -11.33 11.08 10.64
CA ALA A 19 -10.50 12.26 10.67
C ALA A 19 -9.05 11.81 10.88
N LEU A 20 -8.19 12.17 9.94
CA LEU A 20 -6.75 11.94 9.96
C LEU A 20 -6.07 12.99 10.86
N GLU A 21 -6.74 13.34 11.95
CA GLU A 21 -6.34 14.34 12.94
C GLU A 21 -6.19 13.57 14.26
N ASP A 22 -5.06 13.78 14.95
CA ASP A 22 -4.67 13.16 16.23
C ASP A 22 -3.91 11.82 16.23
N THR A 23 -3.07 11.55 15.22
CA THR A 23 -1.93 10.63 15.43
C THR A 23 -0.57 11.30 15.21
N VAL A 24 -0.46 12.59 15.50
CA VAL A 24 0.84 13.15 15.88
C VAL A 24 1.17 12.46 17.20
N MET A 25 2.13 11.54 17.24
CA MET A 25 2.56 10.89 18.48
C MET A 25 3.16 11.94 19.42
N PRO A 26 2.39 12.54 20.37
CA PRO A 26 2.91 13.65 21.16
C PRO A 26 3.98 13.12 22.13
N GLY A 27 3.93 11.82 22.44
CA GLY A 27 4.83 11.13 23.35
C GLY A 27 6.24 10.88 22.81
N LEU A 28 6.48 10.85 21.49
CA LEU A 28 7.82 10.60 20.94
C LEU A 28 8.79 11.74 21.27
N LEU A 29 8.31 12.98 21.19
CA LEU A 29 9.05 14.18 21.58
C LEU A 29 9.34 14.19 23.10
N LEU A 30 8.43 13.62 23.89
CA LEU A 30 8.46 13.66 25.36
C LEU A 30 9.18 12.47 26.02
N LEU A 31 9.68 11.49 25.24
CA LEU A 31 10.48 10.40 25.81
C LEU A 31 11.76 10.96 26.44
N ALA A 32 12.02 10.60 27.70
CA ALA A 32 13.31 10.87 28.32
C ALA A 32 14.43 10.06 27.63
N PRO A 33 15.67 10.56 27.56
CA PRO A 33 16.79 9.83 26.98
C PRO A 33 16.96 8.45 27.61
N ARG A 34 17.19 7.43 26.78
CA ARG A 34 17.36 6.00 27.16
C ARG A 34 16.13 5.35 27.80
N LYS A 35 15.04 6.07 28.06
CA LYS A 35 13.78 5.49 28.53
C LYS A 35 13.17 4.64 27.43
N THR A 36 12.58 3.51 27.82
CA THR A 36 11.79 2.65 26.95
C THR A 36 10.32 2.83 27.28
N THR A 37 9.47 2.87 26.27
CA THR A 37 8.01 2.85 26.42
C THR A 37 7.42 1.94 25.36
N GLU A 38 6.21 1.46 25.59
CA GLU A 38 5.42 0.78 24.58
C GLU A 38 4.42 1.78 23.99
N PHE A 39 4.20 1.67 22.68
CA PHE A 39 3.19 2.42 21.94
C PHE A 39 2.23 1.42 21.33
N GLU A 40 0.97 1.51 21.72
CA GLU A 40 -0.09 0.66 21.18
C GLU A 40 -0.48 1.16 19.79
N THR A 41 -0.37 0.28 18.80
CA THR A 41 -1.00 0.47 17.49
C THR A 41 -2.24 -0.40 17.42
N PRO A 42 -3.18 -0.14 16.50
CA PRO A 42 -4.32 -1.04 16.26
C PRO A 42 -3.92 -2.48 15.92
N HIS A 43 -2.66 -2.71 15.54
CA HIS A 43 -2.14 -3.99 15.08
C HIS A 43 -1.08 -4.57 16.03
N GLY A 44 -0.93 -4.00 17.23
CA GLY A 44 -0.07 -4.52 18.29
C GLY A 44 0.94 -3.50 18.83
N PRO A 45 1.64 -3.86 19.92
CA PRO A 45 2.55 -2.95 20.59
C PRO A 45 3.86 -2.77 19.84
N VAL A 46 4.38 -1.54 19.88
CA VAL A 46 5.69 -1.16 19.35
C VAL A 46 6.54 -0.61 20.49
N ARG A 47 7.74 -1.16 20.67
CA ARG A 47 8.66 -0.72 21.72
C ARG A 47 9.51 0.44 21.24
N LEU A 48 9.48 1.56 21.93
CA LEU A 48 10.18 2.78 21.57
C LEU A 48 11.29 3.08 22.59
N ARG A 49 12.45 3.50 22.10
CA ARG A 49 13.55 3.97 22.95
C ARG A 49 14.26 5.17 22.33
N LYS A 50 14.37 6.26 23.10
CA LYS A 50 15.06 7.49 22.67
C LYS A 50 16.57 7.41 22.91
N TYR A 51 17.34 7.86 21.92
CA TYR A 51 18.79 7.97 21.93
C TYR A 51 19.21 9.39 21.56
N GLY A 52 20.43 9.76 21.97
CA GLY A 52 20.95 11.12 21.84
C GLY A 52 20.36 12.06 22.90
N GLY A 53 21.22 12.92 23.46
CA GLY A 53 20.82 13.93 24.45
C GLY A 53 20.97 15.37 23.98
N ALA A 54 21.65 15.58 22.84
CA ALA A 54 21.86 16.90 22.25
C ALA A 54 20.82 17.18 21.14
N PRO A 55 20.30 18.41 21.03
CA PRO A 55 19.46 18.83 19.91
C PRO A 55 20.15 18.52 18.57
N GLY A 56 19.41 17.95 17.61
CA GLY A 56 19.93 17.58 16.29
C GLY A 56 20.62 16.20 16.21
N HIS A 57 20.99 15.59 17.34
CA HIS A 57 21.56 14.23 17.38
C HIS A 57 20.61 13.18 17.98
N GLU A 58 19.43 13.62 18.42
CA GLU A 58 18.42 12.71 18.94
C GLU A 58 17.79 11.85 17.84
N PHE A 59 17.40 10.64 18.22
CA PHE A 59 16.61 9.74 17.40
C PHE A 59 15.87 8.74 18.29
N VAL A 60 14.77 8.20 17.79
CA VAL A 60 14.06 7.10 18.45
C VAL A 60 14.29 5.83 17.64
N ARG A 61 14.59 4.73 18.34
CA ARG A 61 14.45 3.40 17.75
C ARG A 61 13.13 2.81 18.15
N ALA A 62 12.40 2.31 17.16
CA ALA A 62 11.19 1.53 17.37
C ALA A 62 11.46 0.07 17.00
N ALA A 63 11.10 -0.86 17.89
CA ALA A 63 11.07 -2.28 17.60
C ALA A 63 9.62 -2.72 17.44
N VAL A 64 9.27 -3.11 16.22
CA VAL A 64 7.97 -3.72 15.88
C VAL A 64 8.09 -5.21 16.13
N LEU A 65 7.14 -5.77 16.86
CA LEU A 65 7.14 -7.18 17.23
C LEU A 65 6.38 -8.01 16.18
N ALA A 66 6.78 -9.26 16.02
CA ALA A 66 6.01 -10.25 15.27
C ALA A 66 4.70 -10.57 16.01
N GLY A 67 3.77 -11.23 15.33
CA GLY A 67 2.46 -11.60 15.91
C GLY A 67 2.55 -12.48 17.17
N ASN A 68 3.66 -13.17 17.39
CA ASN A 68 3.94 -13.91 18.63
C ASN A 68 4.30 -13.03 19.84
N GLY A 69 4.45 -11.72 19.65
CA GLY A 69 4.75 -10.72 20.69
C GLY A 69 6.14 -10.83 21.31
N ARG A 70 7.01 -11.71 20.81
CA ARG A 70 8.33 -11.98 21.38
C ARG A 70 9.45 -11.59 20.43
N ASP A 71 9.32 -11.97 19.16
CA ASP A 71 10.37 -11.74 18.18
C ASP A 71 10.24 -10.35 17.57
N ARG A 72 11.37 -9.78 17.16
CA ARG A 72 11.39 -8.48 16.47
C ARG A 72 11.15 -8.72 14.98
N ALA A 73 10.09 -8.13 14.46
CA ALA A 73 9.77 -8.12 13.03
C ALA A 73 10.45 -6.96 12.30
N ALA A 74 10.65 -5.81 12.94
CA ALA A 74 11.36 -4.70 12.31
C ALA A 74 12.03 -3.80 13.34
N LEU A 75 13.12 -3.16 12.92
CA LEU A 75 13.80 -2.10 13.65
C LEU A 75 13.74 -0.80 12.83
N VAL A 76 13.12 0.23 13.41
CA VAL A 76 12.90 1.52 12.75
C VAL A 76 13.78 2.57 13.41
N THR A 77 14.40 3.44 12.61
CA THR A 77 15.11 4.63 13.12
C THR A 77 14.36 5.88 12.72
N LEU A 78 13.85 6.60 13.72
CA LEU A 78 13.09 7.83 13.55
C LEU A 78 13.96 9.03 13.94
N ARG A 79 14.23 9.90 12.98
CA ARG A 79 14.83 11.23 13.21
C ARG A 79 13.71 12.25 13.52
N PRO A 80 14.02 13.41 14.14
CA PRO A 80 13.01 14.41 14.50
C PRO A 80 12.07 14.80 13.35
N ALA A 81 12.61 14.97 12.14
CA ALA A 81 11.83 15.30 10.94
C ALA A 81 10.77 14.23 10.57
N ALA A 82 10.94 12.98 11.04
CA ALA A 82 10.04 11.86 10.78
C ALA A 82 8.95 11.69 11.87
N TYR A 83 9.06 12.34 13.02
CA TYR A 83 8.13 12.15 14.15
C TYR A 83 6.65 12.40 13.81
N PRO A 84 6.29 13.43 13.00
CA PRO A 84 4.89 13.64 12.62
C PRO A 84 4.26 12.45 11.87
N TYR A 85 5.07 11.62 11.21
CA TYR A 85 4.63 10.48 10.41
C TYR A 85 4.79 9.14 11.14
N ALA A 86 5.45 9.13 12.29
CA ALA A 86 5.89 7.93 12.98
C ALA A 86 4.71 7.03 13.38
N GLY A 87 3.64 7.58 13.96
CA GLY A 87 2.49 6.79 14.42
C GLY A 87 1.85 5.99 13.29
N ALA A 88 1.51 6.66 12.19
CA ALA A 88 0.90 6.03 11.03
C ALA A 88 1.81 4.99 10.37
N TRP A 89 3.11 5.28 10.25
CA TRP A 89 4.03 4.32 9.63
C TRP A 89 4.31 3.10 10.51
N LEU A 90 4.45 3.29 11.83
CA LEU A 90 4.60 2.18 12.78
C LEU A 90 3.36 1.29 12.82
N ALA A 91 2.16 1.86 12.69
CA ALA A 91 0.94 1.08 12.57
C ALA A 91 0.93 0.22 11.31
N ALA A 92 1.33 0.76 10.16
CA ALA A 92 1.43 -0.01 8.91
C ALA A 92 2.50 -1.13 8.99
N LEU A 93 3.61 -0.87 9.66
CA LEU A 93 4.63 -1.90 9.93
C LEU A 93 4.10 -3.01 10.82
N ALA A 94 3.34 -2.68 11.87
CA ALA A 94 2.72 -3.65 12.76
C ALA A 94 1.62 -4.46 12.05
N GLU A 95 0.80 -3.82 11.22
CA GLU A 95 -0.23 -4.48 10.40
C GLU A 95 0.33 -5.58 9.50
N HIS A 96 1.47 -5.29 8.86
CA HIS A 96 2.12 -6.21 7.93
C HIS A 96 3.23 -7.06 8.57
N ALA A 97 3.43 -6.96 9.88
CA ALA A 97 4.42 -7.75 10.57
C ALA A 97 4.06 -9.25 10.44
N PRO A 98 5.06 -10.12 10.18
CA PRO A 98 4.81 -11.54 10.12
C PRO A 98 4.36 -12.10 11.47
N GLY A 99 3.62 -13.21 11.45
CA GLY A 99 3.20 -13.92 12.66
C GLY A 99 4.39 -14.48 13.47
N ALA A 100 5.48 -14.82 12.79
CA ALA A 100 6.75 -15.22 13.40
C ALA A 100 7.93 -14.62 12.61
N ALA A 101 9.04 -14.33 13.28
CA ALA A 101 10.28 -13.89 12.62
C ALA A 101 11.31 -15.02 12.65
N ASP A 102 11.55 -15.66 11.50
CA ASP A 102 12.72 -16.55 11.34
C ASP A 102 13.90 -15.69 10.89
N HIS A 103 15.01 -15.64 11.62
CA HIS A 103 16.16 -14.78 11.26
C HIS A 103 17.17 -15.44 10.32
N ARG A 104 16.82 -16.56 9.70
CA ARG A 104 17.61 -17.19 8.64
C ARG A 104 17.46 -16.35 7.33
N ASN A 105 18.00 -16.77 6.19
CA ASN A 105 17.97 -16.08 4.88
C ASN A 105 16.75 -15.18 4.53
N PRO A 106 16.92 -13.94 4.01
CA PRO A 106 15.80 -13.05 3.69
C PRO A 106 14.85 -13.61 2.61
N GLY A 107 13.54 -13.60 2.89
CA GLY A 107 12.49 -14.16 2.00
C GLY A 107 11.92 -13.20 0.95
N ALA A 108 12.27 -11.90 0.98
CA ALA A 108 11.86 -10.93 -0.02
C ALA A 108 12.94 -10.69 -1.08
N ALA A 109 12.56 -10.81 -2.35
CA ALA A 109 13.38 -10.35 -3.48
C ALA A 109 13.01 -8.90 -3.85
N PRO A 110 13.93 -7.92 -3.76
CA PRO A 110 13.62 -6.51 -4.02
C PRO A 110 13.00 -6.23 -5.40
N GLY A 111 13.41 -6.99 -6.43
CA GLY A 111 12.82 -6.90 -7.76
C GLY A 111 11.33 -7.23 -7.78
N SER A 112 10.93 -8.29 -7.07
CA SER A 112 9.53 -8.69 -6.94
C SER A 112 8.73 -7.69 -6.13
N VAL A 113 9.34 -7.10 -5.08
CA VAL A 113 8.66 -6.10 -4.20
C VAL A 113 8.15 -4.96 -5.04
N ARG A 114 9.02 -4.51 -5.95
CA ARG A 114 8.69 -3.42 -6.86
C ARG A 114 7.58 -3.76 -7.85
N LEU A 115 7.48 -5.01 -8.30
CA LEU A 115 6.44 -5.42 -9.25
C LEU A 115 5.04 -5.41 -8.62
N VAL A 116 4.95 -5.73 -7.33
CA VAL A 116 3.67 -5.79 -6.61
C VAL A 116 3.31 -4.49 -5.89
N ALA A 117 4.25 -3.56 -5.72
CA ALA A 117 4.00 -2.24 -5.16
C ALA A 117 2.91 -1.48 -5.94
N GLN A 118 2.02 -0.82 -5.21
CA GLN A 118 0.86 -0.08 -5.73
C GLN A 118 1.21 1.39 -6.00
N MET A 119 2.09 2.00 -5.19
CA MET A 119 2.53 3.40 -5.34
C MET A 119 3.62 3.51 -6.41
N THR A 120 3.25 3.18 -7.65
CA THR A 120 4.14 3.26 -8.79
C THR A 120 3.36 3.42 -10.09
N ARG A 121 3.80 4.38 -10.91
CA ARG A 121 3.16 4.80 -12.15
C ARG A 121 3.69 4.05 -13.37
N ASN A 122 5.00 3.85 -13.44
CA ASN A 122 5.67 3.22 -14.58
C ASN A 122 6.39 1.96 -14.12
N HIS A 123 6.19 0.83 -14.81
CA HIS A 123 6.91 -0.43 -14.56
C HIS A 123 8.43 -0.34 -14.86
N ALA A 124 8.91 0.77 -15.43
CA ALA A 124 10.30 0.97 -15.86
C ALA A 124 11.33 1.10 -14.72
N ASN A 125 10.90 1.28 -13.47
CA ASN A 125 11.80 1.27 -12.30
C ASN A 125 11.65 -0.09 -11.60
N GLY A 126 12.73 -0.84 -11.45
CA GLY A 126 12.68 -2.24 -11.00
C GLY A 126 13.94 -3.05 -11.30
N VAL A 127 14.85 -2.49 -12.10
CA VAL A 127 16.18 -3.04 -12.32
C VAL A 127 16.97 -2.94 -11.00
N PRO A 128 17.40 -4.08 -10.41
CA PRO A 128 18.28 -4.06 -9.27
C PRO A 128 19.57 -3.33 -9.61
N ARG A 129 20.02 -2.45 -8.72
CA ARG A 129 21.34 -1.83 -8.86
C ARG A 129 22.41 -2.91 -8.80
N GLN A 130 23.33 -2.88 -9.77
CA GLN A 130 24.44 -3.85 -9.81
C GLN A 130 25.35 -3.78 -8.57
N SER A 131 25.45 -2.61 -7.93
CA SER A 131 26.35 -2.39 -6.79
C SER A 131 25.89 -3.08 -5.50
N ASP A 132 24.58 -3.10 -5.22
CA ASP A 132 24.06 -3.52 -3.92
C ASP A 132 22.73 -4.31 -4.00
N GLY A 133 22.27 -4.64 -5.21
CA GLY A 133 21.02 -5.37 -5.46
C GLY A 133 19.76 -4.59 -5.06
N SER A 134 19.88 -3.32 -4.68
CA SER A 134 18.73 -2.53 -4.24
C SER A 134 17.83 -2.14 -5.40
N VAL A 135 16.54 -2.03 -5.11
CA VAL A 135 15.52 -1.58 -6.07
C VAL A 135 14.82 -0.37 -5.49
N GLY A 136 14.68 0.67 -6.31
CA GLY A 136 14.01 1.90 -5.91
C GLY A 136 12.99 2.37 -6.93
N TRP A 137 12.04 3.17 -6.46
CA TRP A 137 11.02 3.80 -7.29
C TRP A 137 10.54 5.09 -6.67
N SER A 138 9.96 5.95 -7.52
CA SER A 138 9.54 7.28 -7.12
C SER A 138 8.13 7.57 -7.56
N VAL A 139 7.47 8.39 -6.77
CA VAL A 139 6.21 9.08 -7.07
C VAL A 139 6.46 10.59 -6.90
N PRO A 140 5.60 11.47 -7.39
CA PRO A 140 5.77 12.91 -7.14
C PRO A 140 5.94 13.20 -5.64
N GLY A 141 7.03 13.88 -5.29
CA GLY A 141 7.36 14.28 -3.92
C GLY A 141 8.07 13.23 -3.04
N ALA A 142 8.16 11.96 -3.44
CA ALA A 142 8.82 10.93 -2.61
C ALA A 142 9.43 9.77 -3.40
N SER A 143 10.40 9.08 -2.80
CA SER A 143 11.00 7.87 -3.35
C SER A 143 11.21 6.79 -2.30
N ALA A 144 11.05 5.53 -2.69
CA ALA A 144 11.32 4.37 -1.86
C ALA A 144 12.50 3.58 -2.42
N ARG A 145 13.24 2.91 -1.55
CA ARG A 145 14.29 1.97 -1.90
C ARG A 145 14.29 0.80 -0.92
N VAL A 146 14.45 -0.40 -1.47
CA VAL A 146 14.51 -1.67 -0.74
C VAL A 146 15.80 -2.39 -1.10
N TRP A 147 16.48 -2.95 -0.11
CA TRP A 147 17.69 -3.74 -0.28
C TRP A 147 17.43 -5.23 -0.01
N PRO A 148 18.28 -6.13 -0.54
CA PRO A 148 18.16 -7.57 -0.28
C PRO A 148 18.26 -7.96 1.19
N ASP A 149 18.91 -7.13 2.01
CA ASP A 149 19.12 -7.37 3.45
C ASP A 149 17.96 -6.88 4.34
N GLY A 150 16.82 -6.54 3.73
CA GLY A 150 15.62 -6.08 4.43
C GLY A 150 15.65 -4.59 4.82
N ARG A 151 16.67 -3.82 4.42
CA ARG A 151 16.62 -2.36 4.57
C ARG A 151 15.54 -1.78 3.65
N LEU A 152 14.78 -0.84 4.19
CA LEU A 152 13.79 -0.03 3.51
C LEU A 152 14.03 1.43 3.89
N THR A 153 14.13 2.30 2.90
CA THR A 153 14.18 3.75 3.09
C THR A 153 13.16 4.42 2.20
N VAL A 154 12.39 5.35 2.74
CA VAL A 154 11.51 6.22 1.96
C VAL A 154 11.85 7.67 2.28
N THR A 155 12.14 8.45 1.25
CA THR A 155 12.57 9.84 1.36
C THR A 155 11.60 10.77 0.67
N SER A 156 11.28 11.91 1.29
CA SER A 156 10.53 13.00 0.65
C SER A 156 11.49 13.97 -0.04
N ALA A 157 10.96 14.74 -0.99
CA ALA A 157 11.69 15.84 -1.62
C ALA A 157 12.09 16.94 -0.61
N ALA A 158 11.40 17.03 0.53
CA ALA A 158 11.71 17.94 1.63
C ALA A 158 12.79 17.40 2.59
N GLY A 159 13.38 16.23 2.32
CA GLY A 159 14.47 15.66 3.12
C GLY A 159 14.01 14.88 4.37
N VAL A 160 12.71 14.55 4.48
CA VAL A 160 12.22 13.63 5.52
C VAL A 160 12.56 12.21 5.11
N GLU A 161 13.13 11.41 6.02
CA GLU A 161 13.46 10.01 5.79
C GLU A 161 12.75 9.09 6.80
N LEU A 162 12.05 8.09 6.28
CA LEU A 162 11.52 6.95 7.00
C LEU A 162 12.42 5.75 6.73
N SER A 163 13.15 5.26 7.74
CA SER A 163 14.10 4.14 7.60
C SER A 163 13.78 2.98 8.53
N ALA A 164 13.74 1.77 7.96
CA ALA A 164 13.47 0.53 8.68
C ALA A 164 14.42 -0.57 8.20
N ARG A 165 14.75 -1.46 9.12
CA ARG A 165 15.32 -2.77 8.84
C ARG A 165 14.25 -3.80 9.16
N LEU A 166 13.73 -4.43 8.12
CA LEU A 166 12.80 -5.55 8.24
C LEU A 166 13.61 -6.78 8.65
N GLU A 167 13.16 -7.45 9.70
CA GLU A 167 13.87 -8.54 10.33
C GLU A 167 13.07 -9.83 10.21
N GLY A 168 13.74 -10.83 9.65
CA GLY A 168 13.24 -12.19 9.48
C GLY A 168 12.74 -12.52 8.06
N GLU A 169 12.78 -13.80 7.72
CA GLU A 169 12.48 -14.38 6.40
C GLU A 169 11.02 -14.17 6.00
N GLN A 170 10.11 -14.04 6.96
CA GLN A 170 8.66 -14.00 6.70
C GLN A 170 8.14 -12.64 6.22
N TRP A 171 9.04 -11.68 6.01
CA TRP A 171 8.74 -10.52 5.19
C TRP A 171 8.68 -10.96 3.73
N ASP A 172 7.49 -11.35 3.29
CA ASP A 172 7.26 -11.64 1.88
C ASP A 172 7.20 -10.36 1.04
N THR A 173 7.21 -10.56 -0.27
CA THR A 173 7.23 -9.50 -1.27
C THR A 173 6.06 -8.52 -1.14
N HIS A 174 4.86 -9.02 -0.81
CA HIS A 174 3.65 -8.20 -0.70
C HIS A 174 3.67 -7.35 0.56
N ARG A 175 4.12 -7.92 1.69
CA ARG A 175 4.24 -7.20 2.97
C ARG A 175 5.25 -6.06 2.87
N VAL A 176 6.43 -6.32 2.29
CA VAL A 176 7.44 -5.28 2.09
C VAL A 176 6.90 -4.17 1.18
N ALA A 177 6.20 -4.53 0.11
CA ALA A 177 5.61 -3.55 -0.81
C ALA A 177 4.52 -2.71 -0.12
N ALA A 178 3.67 -3.33 0.68
CA ALA A 178 2.60 -2.63 1.40
C ALA A 178 3.15 -1.61 2.41
N VAL A 179 4.20 -1.97 3.16
CA VAL A 179 4.90 -1.04 4.07
C VAL A 179 5.57 0.10 3.31
N ALA A 180 6.23 -0.19 2.19
CA ALA A 180 6.85 0.84 1.34
C ALA A 180 5.79 1.79 0.74
N ASP A 181 4.66 1.26 0.29
CA ASP A 181 3.54 2.04 -0.22
C ASP A 181 2.92 2.91 0.88
N ALA A 182 2.75 2.39 2.09
CA ALA A 182 2.27 3.16 3.24
C ALA A 182 3.19 4.35 3.55
N ALA A 183 4.51 4.12 3.60
CA ALA A 183 5.49 5.19 3.78
C ALA A 183 5.48 6.22 2.63
N LEU A 184 5.36 5.77 1.39
CA LEU A 184 5.24 6.66 0.23
C LEU A 184 3.98 7.53 0.32
N ARG A 185 2.83 6.97 0.72
CA ARG A 185 1.59 7.74 0.88
C ARG A 185 1.72 8.85 1.92
N LEU A 186 2.49 8.62 2.98
CA LEU A 186 2.76 9.63 4.01
C LEU A 186 3.64 10.78 3.50
N LEU A 187 4.63 10.48 2.65
CA LEU A 187 5.65 11.45 2.23
C LEU A 187 5.44 12.08 0.84
N CYS A 188 4.58 11.49 0.00
CA CYS A 188 4.36 11.96 -1.35
C CYS A 188 3.53 13.26 -1.40
N ALA A 189 3.58 13.94 -2.54
CA ALA A 189 2.69 15.06 -2.82
C ALA A 189 1.21 14.59 -2.80
N PRO A 190 0.24 15.44 -2.37
CA PRO A 190 -1.16 15.04 -2.25
C PRO A 190 -1.74 14.38 -3.51
N GLU A 191 -1.40 14.90 -4.68
CA GLU A 191 -1.81 14.39 -5.98
C GLU A 191 -1.25 12.99 -6.31
N ALA A 192 -0.15 12.58 -5.65
CA ALA A 192 0.48 11.29 -5.85
C ALA A 192 -0.10 10.19 -4.94
N ARG A 193 -1.00 10.51 -4.00
CA ARG A 193 -1.63 9.54 -3.11
C ARG A 193 -2.53 8.55 -3.84
N HIS A 194 -3.07 8.98 -4.99
CA HIS A 194 -3.99 8.22 -5.83
C HIS A 194 -3.37 7.90 -7.19
N VAL A 195 -2.48 6.91 -7.23
CA VAL A 195 -1.93 6.38 -8.48
C VAL A 195 -2.89 5.34 -9.06
N THR A 196 -3.56 5.68 -10.16
CA THR A 196 -4.47 4.77 -10.85
C THR A 196 -3.77 3.95 -11.94
N ARG A 197 -4.18 2.69 -12.10
CA ARG A 197 -3.79 1.79 -13.19
C ARG A 197 -5.02 1.20 -13.86
N THR A 198 -4.90 0.89 -15.14
CA THR A 198 -5.94 0.17 -15.90
C THR A 198 -5.33 -1.08 -16.50
N SER A 199 -6.05 -2.19 -16.44
CA SER A 199 -5.66 -3.43 -17.14
C SER A 199 -6.10 -3.37 -18.61
N GLU A 200 -5.44 -4.17 -19.43
CA GLU A 200 -6.02 -4.58 -20.70
C GLU A 200 -7.19 -5.52 -20.47
N PRO A 201 -8.16 -5.57 -21.39
CA PRO A 201 -9.21 -6.58 -21.33
C PRO A 201 -8.58 -7.98 -21.36
N ARG A 202 -9.20 -8.96 -20.71
CA ARG A 202 -8.59 -10.29 -20.53
C ARG A 202 -9.57 -11.39 -20.88
N GLY A 203 -9.13 -12.28 -21.76
CA GLY A 203 -9.62 -13.66 -21.80
C GLY A 203 -10.70 -13.91 -22.83
N TRP A 204 -10.96 -15.20 -23.02
CA TRP A 204 -12.00 -15.71 -23.89
C TRP A 204 -12.93 -16.52 -22.98
N SER A 205 -14.23 -16.22 -22.99
CA SER A 205 -15.26 -16.93 -22.23
C SER A 205 -16.22 -17.65 -23.19
N ARG A 206 -16.78 -18.79 -22.78
CA ARG A 206 -17.85 -19.44 -23.54
C ARG A 206 -19.19 -19.01 -22.93
N ALA A 207 -20.10 -18.55 -23.78
CA ALA A 207 -21.43 -18.11 -23.34
C ALA A 207 -22.26 -19.23 -22.65
N ALA A 208 -21.87 -20.50 -22.80
CA ALA A 208 -22.53 -21.65 -22.19
C ALA A 208 -22.36 -21.76 -20.66
N ASP A 209 -21.43 -21.02 -20.04
CA ASP A 209 -21.13 -21.19 -18.62
C ASP A 209 -21.96 -20.28 -17.69
N ARG A 210 -22.89 -19.47 -18.23
CA ARG A 210 -23.56 -18.40 -17.45
C ARG A 210 -25.09 -18.42 -17.42
N TRP A 211 -25.76 -19.44 -17.98
CA TRP A 211 -27.21 -19.53 -17.93
C TRP A 211 -27.65 -20.92 -17.48
N GLU A 212 -28.12 -21.02 -16.25
CA GLU A 212 -28.95 -22.14 -15.79
C GLU A 212 -30.29 -22.13 -16.54
N ASP A 213 -30.66 -23.33 -16.97
CA ASP A 213 -31.85 -23.73 -17.72
C ASP A 213 -33.17 -23.12 -17.24
N TRP A 214 -33.89 -22.44 -18.14
CA TRP A 214 -35.35 -22.25 -18.02
C TRP A 214 -36.16 -22.69 -19.25
N ALA A 215 -35.54 -23.28 -20.28
CA ALA A 215 -36.30 -23.89 -21.38
C ALA A 215 -35.44 -24.93 -22.14
N GLY A 216 -35.68 -26.22 -21.84
CA GLY A 216 -34.98 -27.36 -22.43
C GLY A 216 -35.12 -27.48 -23.94
N GLY A 217 -34.25 -26.82 -24.69
CA GLY A 217 -34.05 -27.01 -26.12
C GLY A 217 -32.56 -27.16 -26.44
N PRO A 218 -32.16 -28.13 -27.29
CA PRO A 218 -30.77 -28.27 -27.70
C PRO A 218 -30.41 -27.16 -28.70
N VAL A 219 -29.86 -26.05 -28.21
CA VAL A 219 -29.34 -24.99 -29.07
C VAL A 219 -27.95 -25.41 -29.57
N GLY A 220 -27.96 -26.17 -30.67
CA GLY A 220 -26.79 -26.35 -31.52
C GLY A 220 -26.50 -25.06 -32.29
N VAL A 221 -25.78 -24.13 -31.65
CA VAL A 221 -25.08 -23.04 -32.34
C VAL A 221 -23.69 -22.97 -31.73
N LYS A 222 -22.66 -23.08 -32.57
CA LYS A 222 -21.25 -22.83 -32.21
C LYS A 222 -21.13 -21.46 -31.54
N SER A 223 -21.28 -21.38 -30.22
CA SER A 223 -20.96 -20.17 -29.48
C SER A 223 -19.44 -20.03 -29.51
N GLY A 224 -18.95 -19.22 -30.45
CA GLY A 224 -17.55 -18.82 -30.47
C GLY A 224 -17.15 -18.32 -29.09
N TRP A 225 -15.91 -18.60 -28.72
CA TRP A 225 -15.29 -17.92 -27.59
C TRP A 225 -15.57 -16.41 -27.73
N MET A 226 -16.22 -15.80 -26.73
CA MET A 226 -16.41 -14.36 -26.67
C MET A 226 -15.27 -13.79 -25.85
N TYR A 227 -14.55 -12.83 -26.43
CA TYR A 227 -13.52 -12.14 -25.67
C TYR A 227 -14.18 -11.44 -24.48
N ASP A 228 -13.78 -11.85 -23.28
CA ASP A 228 -14.10 -11.22 -22.02
C ASP A 228 -13.51 -9.79 -22.10
N GLY A 229 -14.40 -8.83 -22.38
CA GLY A 229 -14.06 -7.43 -22.57
C GLY A 229 -13.79 -6.70 -21.26
N SER A 230 -13.75 -7.39 -20.12
CA SER A 230 -13.68 -6.71 -18.83
C SER A 230 -12.27 -6.17 -18.58
N SER A 231 -12.20 -4.86 -18.30
CA SER A 231 -10.99 -4.15 -17.90
C SER A 231 -11.13 -3.70 -16.45
N VAL A 232 -10.04 -3.73 -15.71
CA VAL A 232 -10.01 -3.34 -14.29
C VAL A 232 -9.33 -1.98 -14.18
N ALA A 233 -9.99 -1.04 -13.51
CA ALA A 233 -9.37 0.14 -12.96
C ALA A 233 -9.04 -0.11 -11.49
N ALA A 234 -7.84 0.27 -11.06
CA ALA A 234 -7.42 0.16 -9.67
C ALA A 234 -6.67 1.42 -9.25
N CYS A 235 -6.79 1.81 -7.99
CA CYS A 235 -6.04 2.91 -7.39
C CYS A 235 -5.14 2.39 -6.27
N SER A 236 -4.02 3.07 -6.03
CA SER A 236 -3.15 2.84 -4.87
C SER A 236 -3.85 3.03 -3.52
N CYS A 237 -5.04 3.61 -3.44
CA CYS A 237 -5.82 3.66 -2.20
C CYS A 237 -6.63 2.39 -1.93
N GLY A 238 -6.57 1.39 -2.81
CA GLY A 238 -7.34 0.14 -2.71
C GLY A 238 -8.66 0.15 -3.49
N TRP A 239 -9.08 1.30 -4.02
CA TRP A 239 -10.25 1.38 -4.90
C TRP A 239 -10.06 0.53 -6.16
N ARG A 240 -11.12 -0.17 -6.58
CA ARG A 240 -11.16 -0.97 -7.80
C ARG A 240 -12.52 -0.90 -8.47
N ALA A 241 -12.53 -0.89 -9.81
CA ALA A 241 -13.72 -1.04 -10.62
C ALA A 241 -13.45 -2.02 -11.78
N THR A 242 -14.40 -2.89 -12.07
CA THR A 242 -14.36 -3.77 -13.25
C THR A 242 -15.44 -3.31 -14.21
N VAL A 243 -15.06 -3.03 -15.45
CA VAL A 243 -15.93 -2.44 -16.47
C VAL A 243 -15.75 -3.15 -17.81
N PRO A 244 -16.73 -3.11 -18.73
CA PRO A 244 -16.68 -3.89 -19.97
C PRO A 244 -15.76 -3.32 -21.07
N SER A 245 -14.93 -2.31 -20.77
CA SER A 245 -13.96 -1.77 -21.73
C SER A 245 -12.81 -1.02 -21.07
N ARG A 246 -11.69 -0.90 -21.79
CA ARG A 246 -10.52 -0.13 -21.34
C ARG A 246 -10.83 1.36 -21.14
N ASP A 247 -11.61 1.95 -22.03
CA ASP A 247 -12.01 3.36 -21.91
C ASP A 247 -12.99 3.56 -20.75
N GLY A 248 -13.87 2.59 -20.48
CA GLY A 248 -14.67 2.57 -19.26
C GLY A 248 -13.80 2.53 -18.00
N ALA A 249 -12.68 1.80 -18.02
CA ALA A 249 -11.79 1.68 -16.87
C ALA A 249 -11.03 2.99 -16.65
N ARG A 250 -10.61 3.66 -17.73
CA ARG A 250 -10.04 5.01 -17.67
C ARG A 250 -11.06 6.02 -17.15
N GLY A 251 -12.30 5.98 -17.64
CA GLY A 251 -13.39 6.84 -17.18
C GLY A 251 -13.71 6.65 -15.70
N ALA A 252 -13.78 5.39 -15.23
CA ALA A 252 -13.98 5.07 -13.83
C ALA A 252 -12.82 5.55 -12.95
N ALA A 253 -11.57 5.36 -13.40
CA ALA A 253 -10.39 5.87 -12.70
C ALA A 253 -10.42 7.41 -12.60
N ALA A 254 -10.78 8.11 -13.68
CA ALA A 254 -10.91 9.57 -13.69
C ALA A 254 -12.07 10.07 -12.82
N ALA A 255 -13.17 9.31 -12.73
CA ALA A 255 -14.26 9.60 -11.80
C ALA A 255 -13.81 9.47 -10.34
N HIS A 256 -13.13 8.36 -10.01
CA HIS A 256 -12.57 8.15 -8.70
C HIS A 256 -11.60 9.28 -8.29
N LEU A 257 -10.69 9.68 -9.19
CA LEU A 257 -9.75 10.79 -8.93
C LEU A 257 -10.48 12.10 -8.61
N ARG A 258 -11.58 12.40 -9.31
CA ARG A 258 -12.42 13.58 -9.02
C ARG A 258 -13.11 13.47 -7.66
N GLU A 259 -13.64 12.30 -7.30
CA GLU A 259 -14.30 12.07 -6.01
C GLU A 259 -13.35 12.28 -4.83
N VAL A 260 -12.09 11.87 -4.97
CA VAL A 260 -11.07 12.02 -3.92
C VAL A 260 -10.28 13.33 -4.00
N GLY A 261 -10.68 14.25 -4.89
CA GLY A 261 -10.03 15.56 -5.07
C GLY A 261 -8.61 15.48 -5.63
N ALA A 262 -8.24 14.38 -6.29
CA ALA A 262 -6.95 14.21 -6.94
C ALA A 262 -6.97 14.71 -8.39
N ALA A 263 -5.83 15.21 -8.87
CA ALA A 263 -5.70 15.65 -10.24
C ALA A 263 -5.89 14.47 -11.22
N VAL A 264 -6.74 14.64 -12.22
CA VAL A 264 -6.89 13.67 -13.30
C VAL A 264 -5.71 13.87 -14.26
N PRO A 265 -4.87 12.86 -14.50
CA PRO A 265 -3.82 12.97 -15.50
C PRO A 265 -4.46 13.07 -16.89
N CYS A 266 -4.09 14.12 -17.63
CA CYS A 266 -4.49 14.36 -19.02
C CYS A 266 -4.00 13.24 -19.95
#